data_AF-A0A968LNK5-F1
#
_entry.id   AF-A0A968LNK5-F1
#
_cell.length_a   1.000
_cell.length_b   1.000
_cell.length_c   1.000
_cell.angle_alpha   90.00
_cell.angle_beta   90.00
_cell.angle_gamma   90.00
#
_symmetry.space_group_name_H-M   'P 1'
#
loop_
_entity.id
_entity.type
_entity.pdbx_description
1 polymer ?
#
loop_
_entity_poly.entity_id
_entity_poly.type
_entity_poly.pdbx_seq_one_letter_code
_entity_poly.pdbx_strand_id
1 'polypeptide(L)'
;ACLFEMSDGSVFNYRGSWCAEGFPTTWEADWRIIGTRGTVRWDGGDAPRASLVKVAGRGVPDGDPNAFHATVSELELPVLDGNARVGGHEGAITDFVEALREGRAPETVSSDNLRSLAMVFAAMESAESGQPVTIGA
;
A
#
# COMPACT_ATOMS: atom_id res chain seq x y z
N ALA A 1 2.77 -12.08 -10.43
CA ALA A 1 2.00 -11.05 -9.73
C ALA A 1 0.97 -11.76 -8.87
N CYS A 2 0.71 -11.29 -7.67
CA CYS A 2 -0.23 -11.87 -6.73
C CYS A 2 -1.41 -10.91 -6.54
N LEU A 3 -2.63 -11.44 -6.58
CA LEU A 3 -3.85 -10.68 -6.33
C LEU A 3 -4.46 -11.18 -5.02
N PHE A 4 -4.68 -10.26 -4.09
CA PHE A 4 -5.33 -10.54 -2.81
C PHE A 4 -6.63 -9.77 -2.73
N GLU A 5 -7.72 -10.48 -2.42
CA GLU A 5 -8.98 -9.89 -1.97
C GLU A 5 -8.93 -9.86 -0.43
N MET A 6 -8.97 -8.66 0.14
CA MET A 6 -8.91 -8.44 1.57
C MET A 6 -10.30 -8.65 2.20
N SER A 7 -10.34 -8.84 3.52
CA SER A 7 -11.60 -9.12 4.23
C SER A 7 -12.64 -8.00 4.17
N ASP A 8 -12.23 -6.77 3.84
CA ASP A 8 -13.10 -5.61 3.63
C ASP A 8 -13.52 -5.41 2.16
N GLY A 9 -13.14 -6.35 1.28
CA GLY A 9 -13.39 -6.28 -0.16
C GLY A 9 -12.42 -5.38 -0.93
N SER A 10 -11.43 -4.78 -0.27
CA SER A 10 -10.35 -4.09 -0.96
C SER A 10 -9.47 -5.10 -1.72
N VAL A 11 -8.84 -4.66 -2.80
CA VAL A 11 -8.00 -5.50 -3.64
C VAL A 11 -6.57 -5.01 -3.60
N PHE A 12 -5.66 -5.88 -3.17
CA PHE A 12 -4.22 -5.63 -3.17
C PHE A 12 -3.54 -6.43 -4.28
N ASN A 13 -2.91 -5.72 -5.22
CA ASN A 13 -2.14 -6.33 -6.29
C ASN A 13 -0.65 -6.12 -6.04
N TYR A 14 0.07 -7.22 -5.82
CA TYR A 14 1.50 -7.21 -5.59
C TYR A 14 2.25 -7.75 -6.82
N ARG A 15 3.10 -6.90 -7.42
CA ARG A 15 3.97 -7.28 -8.52
C ARG A 15 5.37 -6.75 -8.26
N GLY A 16 6.32 -7.67 -8.07
CA GLY A 16 7.73 -7.35 -8.00
C GLY A 16 8.54 -8.29 -8.89
N SER A 17 9.62 -7.77 -9.47
CA SER A 17 10.69 -8.58 -10.04
C SER A 17 12.02 -7.93 -9.71
N TRP A 18 12.82 -8.62 -8.91
CA TRP A 18 14.18 -8.16 -8.57
C TRP A 18 15.21 -8.59 -9.63
N CYS A 19 14.91 -9.64 -10.40
CA CYS A 19 15.81 -10.16 -11.43
C CYS A 19 15.48 -9.66 -12.85
N ALA A 20 14.58 -8.67 -12.99
CA ALA A 20 14.32 -8.08 -14.29
C ALA A 20 15.52 -7.22 -14.75
N GLU A 21 16.00 -7.46 -15.96
CA GLU A 21 17.05 -6.63 -16.58
C GLU A 21 16.48 -5.25 -16.95
N GLY A 22 17.21 -4.18 -16.62
CA GLY A 22 16.88 -2.80 -16.97
C GLY A 22 16.00 -2.08 -15.94
N PHE A 23 14.77 -2.55 -15.71
CA PHE A 23 13.80 -1.91 -14.81
C PHE A 23 13.32 -2.87 -13.70
N PRO A 24 14.20 -3.29 -12.78
CA PRO A 24 13.79 -4.07 -11.62
C PRO A 24 12.90 -3.22 -10.70
N THR A 25 12.06 -3.89 -9.92
CA THR A 25 11.34 -3.24 -8.83
C THR A 25 12.33 -2.91 -7.72
N THR A 26 12.33 -1.67 -7.24
CA THR A 26 13.15 -1.22 -6.09
C THR A 26 12.73 -1.94 -4.81
N TRP A 27 13.57 -1.87 -3.78
CA TRP A 27 13.26 -2.42 -2.47
C TRP A 27 11.99 -1.78 -1.88
N GLU A 28 11.82 -0.50 -2.14
CA GLU A 28 10.75 0.34 -1.64
C GLU A 28 9.46 0.20 -2.46
N ALA A 29 9.51 -0.45 -3.62
CA ALA A 29 8.42 -0.64 -4.58
C ALA A 29 7.82 0.66 -5.17
N ASP A 30 6.92 0.52 -6.15
CA ASP A 30 6.04 1.59 -6.66
C ASP A 30 4.64 1.35 -6.12
N TRP A 31 4.20 2.24 -5.24
CA TRP A 31 2.92 2.18 -4.56
C TRP A 31 1.90 3.04 -5.28
N ARG A 32 0.69 2.48 -5.43
CA ARG A 32 -0.50 3.21 -5.83
C ARG A 32 -1.68 2.78 -4.98
N ILE A 33 -2.20 3.70 -4.18
CA ILE A 33 -3.37 3.49 -3.34
C ILE A 33 -4.52 4.29 -3.93
N ILE A 34 -5.59 3.62 -4.33
CA ILE A 34 -6.76 4.24 -4.94
C ILE A 34 -7.90 4.20 -3.92
N GLY A 35 -8.41 5.38 -3.58
CA GLY A 35 -9.60 5.55 -2.74
C GLY A 35 -10.74 6.19 -3.50
N THR A 36 -11.90 6.26 -2.87
CA THR A 36 -13.12 6.88 -3.44
C THR A 36 -12.97 8.38 -3.72
N ARG A 37 -12.02 9.04 -3.07
CA ARG A 37 -11.78 10.49 -3.17
C ARG A 37 -10.51 10.86 -3.91
N GLY A 38 -9.72 9.89 -4.38
CA GLY A 38 -8.42 10.22 -4.94
C GLY A 38 -7.46 9.06 -5.01
N THR A 39 -6.21 9.37 -5.29
CA THR A 39 -5.14 8.39 -5.41
C THR A 39 -3.87 8.94 -4.79
N VAL A 40 -3.18 8.13 -4.01
CA VAL A 40 -1.83 8.41 -3.51
C VAL A 40 -0.85 7.52 -4.27
N ARG A 41 0.31 8.07 -4.60
CA ARG A 41 1.43 7.32 -5.16
C ARG A 41 2.72 7.62 -4.43
N TRP A 42 3.59 6.62 -4.41
CA TRP A 42 4.95 6.76 -3.94
C TRP A 42 5.83 5.79 -4.71
N ASP A 43 6.90 6.30 -5.31
CA ASP A 43 7.83 5.50 -6.13
C ASP A 43 8.97 4.88 -5.32
N GLY A 44 8.89 4.99 -3.99
CA GLY A 44 9.91 4.49 -3.08
C GLY A 44 11.10 5.44 -2.87
N GLY A 45 11.16 6.56 -3.61
CA GLY A 45 12.26 7.51 -3.55
C GLY A 45 11.82 8.89 -3.06
N ASP A 46 11.16 9.63 -3.95
CA ASP A 46 10.75 11.01 -3.68
C ASP A 46 9.56 11.05 -2.69
N ALA A 47 9.18 12.26 -2.27
CA ALA A 47 7.99 12.43 -1.46
C ALA A 47 6.74 11.86 -2.17
N PRO A 48 5.81 11.23 -1.44
CA PRO A 48 4.57 10.75 -2.04
C PRO A 48 3.80 11.90 -2.72
N ARG A 49 3.01 11.55 -3.73
CA ARG A 49 2.13 12.48 -4.44
C ARG A 49 0.69 12.04 -4.33
N ALA A 50 -0.22 12.99 -4.20
CA ALA A 50 -1.63 12.70 -4.09
C ALA A 50 -2.46 13.51 -5.08
N SER A 51 -3.49 12.87 -5.63
CA SER A 51 -4.49 13.47 -6.49
C SER A 51 -5.85 13.35 -5.80
N LEU A 52 -6.56 14.47 -5.68
CA LEU A 52 -7.87 14.56 -5.03
C LEU A 52 -8.95 14.81 -6.07
N VAL A 53 -10.02 14.02 -6.03
CA VAL A 53 -11.23 14.24 -6.81
C VAL A 53 -11.95 15.48 -6.30
N LYS A 54 -12.18 16.45 -7.20
CA LYS A 54 -12.95 17.68 -6.94
C LYS A 54 -14.39 17.56 -7.40
N VAL A 55 -14.58 16.99 -8.59
CA VAL A 55 -15.90 16.69 -9.17
C VAL A 55 -15.82 15.29 -9.75
N ALA A 56 -16.73 14.40 -9.34
CA ALA A 56 -16.75 13.04 -9.85
C ALA A 56 -17.08 13.02 -11.35
N GLY A 57 -16.64 11.96 -12.04
CA GLY A 57 -16.97 11.75 -13.45
C GLY A 57 -18.42 11.26 -13.62
N ARG A 58 -18.79 11.03 -14.87
CA ARG A 58 -20.09 10.50 -15.27
C ARG A 58 -20.44 9.22 -14.51
N GLY A 59 -21.70 9.11 -14.08
CA GLY A 59 -22.24 7.90 -13.43
C GLY A 59 -22.11 7.87 -11.91
N VAL A 60 -21.53 8.91 -11.30
CA VAL A 60 -21.48 9.11 -9.84
C VAL A 60 -22.49 10.20 -9.46
N PRO A 61 -23.20 10.10 -8.32
CA PRO A 61 -24.04 11.20 -7.80
C PRO A 61 -23.25 12.52 -7.74
N ASP A 62 -23.87 13.60 -8.21
CA ASP A 62 -23.26 14.95 -8.33
C ASP A 62 -22.00 15.03 -9.21
N GLY A 63 -21.75 14.02 -10.05
CA GLY A 63 -20.68 14.02 -11.04
C GLY A 63 -21.02 14.84 -12.30
N ASP A 64 -20.00 15.28 -13.03
CA ASP A 64 -20.18 15.96 -14.31
C ASP A 64 -20.72 14.97 -15.35
N PRO A 65 -21.96 15.17 -15.87
CA PRO A 65 -22.57 14.24 -16.81
C PRO A 65 -21.83 14.17 -18.16
N ASN A 66 -21.03 15.19 -18.49
CA ASN A 66 -20.28 15.29 -19.74
C ASN A 66 -18.83 14.78 -19.62
N ALA A 67 -18.32 14.54 -18.41
CA ALA A 67 -16.94 14.12 -18.20
C ALA A 67 -16.82 12.60 -18.00
N PHE A 68 -16.00 11.93 -18.80
CA PHE A 68 -15.71 10.50 -18.59
C PHE A 68 -14.84 10.29 -17.34
N HIS A 69 -13.89 11.20 -17.08
CA HIS A 69 -13.04 11.18 -15.89
C HIS A 69 -13.48 12.26 -14.90
N ALA A 70 -13.20 12.00 -13.62
CA ALA A 70 -13.33 13.02 -12.59
C ALA A 70 -12.39 14.20 -12.85
N THR A 71 -12.83 15.40 -12.46
CA THR A 71 -11.94 16.56 -12.34
C THR A 71 -11.14 16.38 -11.05
N VAL A 72 -9.81 16.42 -11.16
CA VAL A 72 -8.90 16.22 -10.03
C VAL A 72 -7.98 17.42 -9.84
N SER A 73 -7.44 17.58 -8.64
CA SER A 73 -6.30 18.47 -8.39
C SER A 73 -5.18 17.69 -7.71
N GLU A 74 -3.95 18.17 -7.84
CA GLU A 74 -2.89 17.75 -6.94
C GLU A 74 -3.24 18.18 -5.51
N LEU A 75 -2.88 17.34 -4.54
CA LEU A 75 -3.00 17.61 -3.12
C LEU A 75 -1.59 17.79 -2.56
N GLU A 76 -1.32 18.97 -1.99
CA GLU A 76 -0.11 19.18 -1.20
C GLU A 76 -0.18 18.32 0.05
N LEU A 77 0.76 17.38 0.17
CA LEU A 77 0.88 16.53 1.35
C LEU A 77 1.67 17.26 2.44
N PRO A 78 1.31 17.07 3.72
CA PRO A 78 2.08 17.63 4.81
C PRO A 78 3.50 17.04 4.78
N VAL A 79 4.49 17.86 5.14
CA VAL A 79 5.86 17.38 5.36
C VAL A 79 5.82 16.37 6.50
N LEU A 80 6.38 15.19 6.27
CA LEU A 80 6.50 14.18 7.30
C LEU A 80 7.41 14.69 8.41
N ASP A 81 6.98 14.54 9.66
CA ASP A 81 7.84 14.82 10.80
C ASP A 81 9.01 13.83 10.78
N GLY A 82 10.23 14.36 10.77
CA GLY A 82 11.47 13.56 10.80
C GLY A 82 11.59 12.67 12.04
N ASN A 83 10.81 12.94 13.09
CA ASN A 83 10.74 12.11 14.29
C ASN A 83 9.63 11.04 14.23
N ALA A 84 8.79 11.02 13.18
CA ALA A 84 7.69 10.07 13.04
C ALA A 84 8.13 8.70 12.48
N ARG A 85 9.22 8.14 13.01
CA ARG A 85 9.74 6.81 12.62
C ARG A 85 10.03 6.69 11.12
N VAL A 86 10.52 7.76 10.51
CA VAL A 86 10.93 7.80 9.10
C VAL A 86 12.37 7.28 8.92
N GLY A 87 12.80 7.05 7.67
CA GLY A 87 14.20 6.69 7.36
C GLY A 87 14.50 5.19 7.30
N GLY A 88 13.49 4.33 7.13
CA GLY A 88 13.68 2.88 6.98
C GLY A 88 14.13 2.21 8.28
N HIS A 89 15.34 1.64 8.31
CA HIS A 89 15.84 0.92 9.48
C HIS A 89 15.96 1.79 10.73
N GLU A 90 16.36 3.06 10.59
CA GLU A 90 16.45 3.99 11.72
C GLU A 90 15.09 4.21 12.39
N GLY A 91 14.06 4.44 11.58
CA GLY A 91 12.68 4.57 12.05
C GLY A 91 12.17 3.31 12.75
N ALA A 92 12.43 2.14 12.17
CA ALA A 92 12.03 0.85 12.75
C ALA A 92 12.72 0.56 14.10
N ILE A 93 14.03 0.83 14.20
CA ILE A 93 14.78 0.67 15.47
C ILE A 93 14.28 1.67 16.51
N THR A 94 13.98 2.90 16.11
CA THR A 94 13.44 3.93 16.98
C THR A 94 12.07 3.53 17.54
N ASP A 95 11.15 3.05 16.69
CA ASP A 95 9.84 2.52 17.14
C ASP A 95 10.01 1.41 18.18
N PHE A 96 10.90 0.46 17.91
CA PHE A 96 11.16 -0.65 18.80
C PHE A 96 11.64 -0.19 20.19
N VAL A 97 12.62 0.73 20.24
CA VAL A 97 13.15 1.25 21.51
C VAL A 97 12.09 2.05 22.26
N GLU A 98 11.29 2.86 21.58
CA GLU A 98 10.16 3.58 22.16
C GLU A 98 9.12 2.62 22.74
N ALA A 99 8.74 1.59 21.98
CA ALA A 99 7.76 0.59 22.40
C ALA A 99 8.18 -0.10 23.71
N LEU A 100 9.46 -0.45 23.84
CA LEU A 100 10.02 -1.02 25.06
C LEU A 100 9.96 -0.06 26.26
N ARG A 101 10.27 1.22 26.04
CA ARG A 101 10.25 2.24 27.11
C ARG A 101 8.84 2.54 27.60
N GLU A 102 7.88 2.57 26.68
CA GLU A 102 6.47 2.90 26.94
C GLU A 102 5.65 1.68 27.38
N GLY A 103 6.16 0.46 27.19
CA GLY A 103 5.42 -0.77 27.48
C GLY A 103 4.26 -1.03 26.51
N ARG A 104 4.34 -0.50 25.28
CA ARG A 104 3.36 -0.75 24.21
C ARG A 104 3.86 -1.81 23.23
N ALA A 105 2.96 -2.34 22.41
CA ALA A 105 3.36 -3.16 21.27
C ALA A 105 4.06 -2.28 20.20
N PRO A 106 5.11 -2.79 19.53
CA PRO A 106 5.66 -2.16 18.34
C PRO A 106 4.65 -2.27 17.19
N GLU A 107 4.83 -1.44 16.15
CA GLU A 107 3.94 -1.44 14.99
C GLU A 107 3.88 -2.81 14.28
N THR A 108 5.03 -3.48 14.15
CA THR A 108 5.17 -4.76 13.46
C THR A 108 5.44 -5.92 14.43
N VAL A 109 4.53 -6.14 15.38
CA VAL A 109 4.62 -7.29 16.30
C VAL A 109 4.57 -8.62 15.53
N SER A 110 5.39 -9.59 15.94
CA SER A 110 5.55 -10.86 15.20
C SER A 110 4.26 -11.67 15.05
N SER A 111 3.34 -11.58 16.01
CA SER A 111 2.03 -12.23 15.95
C SER A 111 1.16 -11.69 14.82
N ASP A 112 1.28 -10.41 14.48
CA ASP A 112 0.56 -9.82 13.35
C ASP A 112 1.19 -10.23 12.02
N ASN A 113 2.52 -10.30 11.97
CA ASN A 113 3.27 -10.72 10.78
C ASN A 113 2.97 -12.16 10.32
N LEU A 114 2.39 -13.00 11.19
CA LEU A 114 1.89 -14.33 10.79
C LEU A 114 0.88 -14.24 9.64
N ARG A 115 0.08 -13.17 9.57
CA ARG A 115 -0.86 -12.93 8.47
C ARG A 115 -0.16 -12.67 7.15
N SER A 116 0.89 -11.83 7.16
CA SER A 116 1.74 -11.58 5.99
C SER A 116 2.40 -12.86 5.49
N LEU A 117 2.87 -13.73 6.40
CA LEU A 117 3.44 -15.01 6.02
C LEU A 117 2.40 -15.97 5.44
N ALA A 118 1.18 -15.99 5.97
CA ALA A 118 0.07 -16.77 5.42
C ALA A 118 -0.25 -16.35 3.98
N MET A 119 -0.19 -15.04 3.68
CA MET A 119 -0.33 -14.53 2.31
C MET A 119 0.76 -15.07 1.37
N VAL A 120 2.01 -15.18 1.82
CA VAL A 120 3.12 -15.72 1.03
C VAL A 120 2.88 -17.19 0.71
N PHE A 121 2.54 -18.01 1.71
CA PHE A 121 2.29 -19.44 1.48
C PHE A 121 1.08 -19.69 0.57
N ALA A 122 -0.01 -18.94 0.75
CA ALA A 122 -1.17 -19.04 -0.13
C ALA A 122 -0.85 -18.62 -1.57
N ALA A 123 0.01 -17.61 -1.77
CA ALA A 123 0.46 -17.23 -3.09
C ALA A 123 1.31 -18.33 -3.77
N MET A 124 2.13 -19.06 -3.01
CA MET A 124 2.87 -20.22 -3.51
C MET A 124 1.91 -21.35 -3.91
N GLU A 125 0.98 -21.72 -3.03
CA GLU A 125 -0.04 -22.75 -3.30
C GLU A 125 -0.91 -22.39 -4.52
N SER A 126 -1.32 -21.12 -4.62
CA SER A 126 -2.08 -20.62 -5.77
C SER A 126 -1.29 -20.71 -7.08
N ALA A 127 0.02 -20.42 -7.05
CA ALA A 127 0.88 -20.54 -8.21
C ALA A 127 1.07 -22.00 -8.67
N GLU A 128 1.16 -22.94 -7.73
CA GLU A 128 1.29 -24.38 -8.02
C GLU A 128 -0.01 -24.99 -8.55
N SER A 129 -1.15 -24.62 -7.96
CA SER A 129 -2.46 -25.16 -8.32
C SER A 129 -3.14 -24.44 -9.49
N GLY A 130 -2.76 -23.19 -9.75
CA GLY A 130 -3.44 -22.30 -10.70
C GLY A 130 -4.84 -21.87 -10.25
N GLN A 131 -5.18 -22.01 -8.96
CA GLN A 131 -6.49 -21.67 -8.39
C GLN A 131 -6.39 -20.61 -7.29
N PRO A 132 -7.47 -19.86 -7.01
CA PRO A 132 -7.54 -19.00 -5.83
C PRO A 132 -7.47 -19.82 -4.53
N VAL A 133 -6.73 -19.33 -3.54
CA VAL A 133 -6.57 -19.95 -2.21
C VAL A 133 -7.15 -19.02 -1.15
N THR A 134 -8.00 -19.57 -0.27
CA THR A 134 -8.53 -18.82 0.88
C THR A 134 -7.48 -18.76 1.99
N ILE A 135 -7.14 -17.55 2.43
CA ILE A 135 -6.19 -17.33 3.52
C ILE A 135 -6.98 -17.34 4.85
N GLY A 136 -6.58 -18.20 5.78
CA GLY A 136 -7.18 -18.27 7.12
C GLY A 136 -6.94 -17.01 7.94
N ALA A 137 -7.84 -16.75 8.91
CA ALA A 137 -7.77 -15.61 9.83
C ALA A 137 -6.70 -15.77 10.92
#